data_AF-A0A7W1EAC7-F1
#
_entry.id   AF-A0A7W1EAC7-F1
#
_cell.length_a   1.000
_cell.length_b   1.000
_cell.length_c   1.000
_cell.angle_alpha   90.00
_cell.angle_beta   90.00
_cell.angle_gamma   90.00
#
_symmetry.space_group_name_H-M   'P 1'
#
loop_
_entity.id
_entity.type
_entity.pdbx_description
1 polymer ?
#
loop_
_entity_poly.entity_id
_entity_poly.type
_entity_poly.pdbx_seq_one_letter_code
_entity_poly.pdbx_strand_id
1 'polypeptide(L)'
;DAELIDAGKGPGHTPYPQEEINRLLIQHARRGRTVVRLKGGDPFVFGRGSEETEACRAAGVTVTVTPGVSSAIAAPAAAGIPVTARGIARSFAVVTAHQAGPDGETADLRGVAGADTLIVLMGRAGLADVVRQLIAAGRDPVTPAAAVQSATTAAQRVTRATLATIADASERDGLESPMVTVIGAVASLADLGGAMAELPAA
;
A
#
# COMPACT_ATOMS: atom_id res chain seq x y z
N ASP A 1 -23.40 -12.31 -17.86
CA ASP A 1 -23.12 -10.86 -17.80
C ASP A 1 -23.18 -10.35 -16.37
N ALA A 2 -22.34 -9.37 -16.02
CA ALA A 2 -22.27 -8.78 -14.68
C ALA A 2 -22.43 -7.26 -14.77
N GLU A 3 -23.16 -6.66 -13.83
CA GLU A 3 -23.24 -5.21 -13.67
C GLU A 3 -21.95 -4.72 -13.00
N LEU A 4 -21.25 -3.78 -13.63
CA LEU A 4 -20.02 -3.19 -13.11
C LEU A 4 -20.31 -1.83 -12.51
N ILE A 5 -19.94 -1.66 -11.24
CA ILE A 5 -20.06 -0.39 -10.51
C ILE A 5 -18.65 0.03 -10.10
N ASP A 6 -18.17 1.14 -10.65
CA ASP A 6 -16.86 1.67 -10.30
C ASP A 6 -16.91 2.36 -8.92
N ALA A 7 -16.19 1.77 -7.98
CA ALA A 7 -16.02 2.30 -6.63
C ALA A 7 -14.53 2.46 -6.29
N GLY A 8 -13.69 2.63 -7.32
CA GLY A 8 -12.28 2.97 -7.22
C GLY A 8 -12.08 4.37 -6.64
N LYS A 9 -10.98 4.57 -5.92
CA LYS A 9 -10.56 5.88 -5.41
C LYS A 9 -9.22 6.23 -6.04
N GLY A 10 -9.13 7.40 -6.65
CA GLY A 10 -7.92 7.94 -7.25
C GLY A 10 -7.75 9.43 -6.92
N PRO A 11 -6.56 9.99 -7.17
CA PRO A 11 -6.36 11.44 -7.08
C PRO A 11 -7.43 12.18 -7.88
N GLY A 12 -8.25 13.01 -7.21
CA GLY A 12 -9.35 13.75 -7.85
C GLY A 12 -10.61 12.95 -8.20
N HIS A 13 -10.67 11.65 -7.89
CA HIS A 13 -11.83 10.80 -8.17
C HIS A 13 -12.19 9.93 -6.96
N THR A 14 -13.23 10.34 -6.23
CA THR A 14 -13.85 9.52 -5.17
C THR A 14 -15.35 9.46 -5.45
N PRO A 15 -15.80 8.48 -6.24
CA PRO A 15 -17.18 8.45 -6.74
C PRO A 15 -18.18 8.22 -5.61
N TYR A 16 -17.76 7.53 -4.54
CA TYR A 16 -18.61 7.19 -3.42
C TYR A 16 -17.88 7.36 -2.07
N PRO A 17 -18.53 8.01 -1.08
CA PRO A 17 -18.17 7.83 0.33
C PRO A 17 -18.25 6.35 0.71
N GLN A 18 -17.48 5.93 1.71
CA GLN A 18 -17.46 4.51 2.11
C GLN A 18 -18.84 3.99 2.53
N GLU A 19 -19.59 4.81 3.25
CA GLU A 19 -20.96 4.47 3.66
C GLU A 19 -21.86 4.13 2.46
N GLU A 20 -21.67 4.83 1.34
CA GLU A 20 -22.45 4.58 0.12
C GLU A 20 -22.00 3.28 -0.57
N ILE A 21 -20.70 2.97 -0.56
CA ILE A 21 -20.19 1.67 -1.01
C ILE A 21 -20.83 0.54 -0.18
N ASN A 22 -20.86 0.69 1.15
CA ASN A 22 -21.47 -0.29 2.04
C ASN A 22 -22.97 -0.49 1.72
N ARG A 23 -23.71 0.60 1.48
CA ARG A 23 -25.12 0.54 1.08
C ARG A 23 -25.34 -0.16 -0.23
N LEU A 24 -24.51 0.09 -1.24
CA LEU A 24 -24.59 -0.59 -2.53
C LEU A 24 -24.40 -2.10 -2.37
N LEU A 25 -23.39 -2.54 -1.61
CA LEU A 25 -23.16 -3.96 -1.33
C LEU A 25 -24.40 -4.62 -0.71
N ILE A 26 -24.98 -3.99 0.31
CA ILE A 26 -26.18 -4.48 1.01
C ILE A 26 -27.39 -4.50 0.07
N GLN A 27 -27.60 -3.42 -0.70
CA GLN A 27 -28.75 -3.27 -1.60
C GLN A 27 -28.74 -4.35 -2.68
N HIS A 28 -27.58 -4.59 -3.32
CA HIS A 28 -27.48 -5.62 -4.35
C HIS A 28 -27.61 -7.03 -3.78
N ALA A 29 -27.05 -7.30 -2.59
CA ALA A 29 -27.23 -8.57 -1.92
C ALA A 29 -28.70 -8.84 -1.56
N ARG A 30 -29.43 -7.84 -1.05
CA ARG A 30 -30.87 -7.95 -0.73
C ARG A 30 -31.77 -8.15 -1.95
N ARG A 31 -31.29 -7.80 -3.14
CA ARG A 31 -31.95 -8.11 -4.41
C ARG A 31 -31.70 -9.56 -4.87
N GLY A 32 -31.09 -10.40 -4.04
CA GLY A 32 -30.79 -11.80 -4.34
C GLY A 32 -29.62 -11.99 -5.31
N ARG A 33 -28.78 -10.97 -5.50
CA ARG A 33 -27.65 -11.04 -6.43
C ARG A 33 -26.42 -11.61 -5.75
N THR A 34 -25.58 -12.28 -6.54
CA THR A 34 -24.19 -12.54 -6.16
C THR A 34 -23.39 -11.27 -6.34
N VAL A 35 -22.84 -10.72 -5.26
CA VAL A 35 -22.10 -9.46 -5.25
C VAL A 35 -20.62 -9.73 -5.03
N VAL A 36 -19.76 -9.18 -5.90
CA VAL A 36 -18.31 -9.27 -5.76
C VAL A 36 -17.76 -7.87 -5.52
N ARG A 37 -17.19 -7.65 -4.33
CA ARG A 37 -16.42 -6.44 -4.02
C ARG A 37 -14.96 -6.68 -4.40
N LEU A 38 -14.60 -6.36 -5.65
CA LEU A 38 -13.22 -6.45 -6.10
C LEU A 38 -12.39 -5.30 -5.50
N LYS A 39 -11.28 -5.64 -4.84
CA LYS A 39 -10.39 -4.69 -4.15
C LYS A 39 -8.96 -4.92 -4.61
N GLY A 40 -8.20 -3.83 -4.76
CA GLY A 40 -6.77 -3.92 -5.03
C GLY A 40 -5.99 -4.39 -3.81
N GLY A 41 -5.00 -5.26 -4.02
CA GLY A 41 -4.16 -5.79 -2.96
C GLY A 41 -4.91 -6.77 -2.05
N ASP A 42 -4.88 -6.55 -0.75
CA ASP A 42 -5.59 -7.36 0.24
C ASP A 42 -6.77 -6.57 0.85
N PRO A 43 -7.98 -7.17 0.99
CA PRO A 43 -9.13 -6.49 1.56
C PRO A 43 -8.92 -5.86 2.95
N PHE A 44 -8.05 -6.44 3.77
CA PHE A 44 -7.84 -6.07 5.17
C PHE A 44 -6.54 -5.30 5.42
N VAL A 45 -5.70 -5.09 4.42
CA VAL A 45 -4.51 -4.21 4.54
C VAL A 45 -4.83 -2.83 3.99
N PHE A 46 -5.25 -1.91 4.88
CA PHE A 46 -5.72 -0.55 4.56
C PHE A 46 -6.81 -0.48 3.47
N GLY A 47 -7.48 -1.60 3.20
CA GLY A 47 -8.52 -1.71 2.17
C GLY A 47 -9.92 -1.35 2.66
N ARG A 48 -10.13 -1.14 3.97
CA ARG A 48 -11.47 -0.95 4.58
C ARG A 48 -12.43 -2.13 4.41
N GLY A 49 -11.90 -3.33 4.13
CA GLY A 49 -12.72 -4.53 4.00
C GLY A 49 -13.43 -4.92 5.29
N SER A 50 -12.88 -4.58 6.45
CA SER A 50 -13.53 -4.81 7.75
C SER A 50 -14.84 -4.01 7.86
N GLU A 51 -14.79 -2.70 7.59
CA GLU A 51 -15.97 -1.83 7.60
C GLU A 51 -17.06 -2.32 6.63
N GLU A 52 -16.68 -2.70 5.41
CA GLU A 52 -17.59 -3.25 4.39
C GLU A 52 -18.24 -4.57 4.88
N THR A 53 -17.45 -5.44 5.51
CA THR A 53 -17.90 -6.74 6.04
C THR A 53 -18.82 -6.57 7.25
N GLU A 54 -18.48 -5.68 8.17
CA GLU A 54 -19.27 -5.36 9.36
C GLU A 54 -20.64 -4.81 8.98
N ALA A 55 -20.69 -3.85 8.05
CA ALA A 55 -21.94 -3.29 7.54
C ALA A 55 -22.84 -4.36 6.90
N CYS A 56 -22.26 -5.25 6.08
CA CYS A 56 -23.00 -6.35 5.47
C CYS A 56 -23.56 -7.32 6.52
N ARG A 57 -22.74 -7.73 7.50
CA ARG A 57 -23.15 -8.63 8.58
C ARG A 57 -24.25 -8.02 9.44
N ALA A 58 -24.13 -6.75 9.80
CA ALA A 58 -25.15 -6.01 10.53
C ALA A 58 -26.49 -5.95 9.76
N ALA A 59 -26.43 -5.98 8.42
CA ALA A 59 -27.60 -6.00 7.55
C ALA A 59 -28.16 -7.41 7.24
N GLY A 60 -27.59 -8.47 7.84
CA GLY A 60 -27.97 -9.87 7.61
C GLY A 60 -27.42 -10.48 6.33
N VAL A 61 -26.44 -9.85 5.69
CA VAL A 61 -25.80 -10.35 4.46
C VAL A 61 -24.62 -11.25 4.84
N THR A 62 -24.62 -12.48 4.31
CA THR A 62 -23.49 -13.40 4.48
C THR A 62 -22.33 -12.97 3.58
N VAL A 63 -21.13 -12.87 4.15
CA VAL A 63 -19.92 -12.42 3.46
C VAL A 63 -18.80 -13.44 3.64
N THR A 64 -18.17 -13.81 2.53
CA THR A 64 -16.90 -14.54 2.49
C THR A 64 -15.80 -13.60 2.03
N VAL A 65 -14.68 -13.56 2.77
CA VAL A 65 -13.52 -12.75 2.41
C VAL A 65 -12.45 -13.65 1.81
N THR A 66 -11.99 -13.32 0.61
CA THR A 66 -10.86 -13.99 -0.04
C THR A 66 -9.62 -13.11 0.11
N PRO A 67 -8.55 -13.57 0.80
CA PRO A 67 -7.32 -12.82 0.93
C PRO A 67 -6.67 -12.53 -0.42
N GLY A 68 -5.97 -11.40 -0.50
CA GLY A 68 -5.21 -11.00 -1.69
C GLY A 68 -3.73 -10.82 -1.38
N VAL A 69 -2.94 -10.59 -2.43
CA VAL A 69 -1.51 -10.26 -2.26
C VAL A 69 -1.38 -8.77 -2.03
N SER A 70 -1.07 -8.36 -0.80
CA SER A 70 -0.91 -6.94 -0.46
C SER A 70 0.29 -6.32 -1.19
N SER A 71 0.13 -5.06 -1.62
CA SER A 71 1.21 -4.26 -2.17
C SER A 71 2.37 -4.05 -1.19
N ALA A 72 2.13 -4.21 0.12
CA ALA A 72 3.17 -4.17 1.12
C ALA A 72 4.25 -5.26 0.95
N ILE A 73 3.91 -6.36 0.28
CA ILE A 73 4.81 -7.48 0.01
C ILE A 73 5.11 -7.57 -1.49
N ALA A 74 4.09 -7.41 -2.34
CA ALA A 74 4.24 -7.53 -3.78
C ALA A 74 5.13 -6.43 -4.38
N ALA A 75 5.01 -5.18 -3.94
CA ALA A 75 5.79 -4.08 -4.52
C ALA A 75 7.30 -4.19 -4.24
N PRO A 76 7.74 -4.47 -3.00
CA PRO A 76 9.15 -4.81 -2.74
C PRO A 76 9.61 -5.99 -3.60
N ALA A 77 8.85 -7.09 -3.63
CA ALA A 77 9.22 -8.30 -4.35
C ALA A 77 9.38 -8.06 -5.87
N ALA A 78 8.49 -7.26 -6.46
CA ALA A 78 8.54 -6.89 -7.88
C ALA A 78 9.74 -6.00 -8.23
N ALA A 79 10.35 -5.36 -7.23
CA ALA A 79 11.61 -4.61 -7.34
C ALA A 79 12.83 -5.44 -6.89
N GLY A 80 12.67 -6.76 -6.67
CA GLY A 80 13.74 -7.65 -6.22
C GLY A 80 14.14 -7.46 -4.75
N ILE A 81 13.28 -6.83 -3.93
CA ILE A 81 13.55 -6.51 -2.52
C ILE A 81 12.69 -7.42 -1.63
N PRO A 82 13.29 -8.32 -0.83
CA PRO A 82 12.54 -9.10 0.12
C PRO A 82 12.15 -8.24 1.34
N VAL A 83 10.95 -8.43 1.90
CA VAL A 83 10.54 -7.69 3.11
C VAL A 83 11.26 -8.15 4.39
N THR A 84 11.80 -9.38 4.37
CA THR A 84 12.63 -9.96 5.44
C THR A 84 13.77 -10.75 4.82
N ALA A 85 14.91 -10.81 5.49
CA ALA A 85 16.05 -11.60 5.03
C ALA A 85 16.89 -12.06 6.22
N ARG A 86 17.26 -13.35 6.25
CA ARG A 86 18.02 -13.92 7.37
C ARG A 86 19.33 -13.17 7.56
N GLY A 87 19.61 -12.77 8.80
CA GLY A 87 20.81 -11.99 9.14
C GLY A 87 20.73 -10.50 8.78
N ILE A 88 19.61 -10.04 8.20
CA ILE A 88 19.45 -8.64 7.74
C ILE A 88 18.19 -8.00 8.34
N ALA A 89 17.03 -8.66 8.23
CA ALA A 89 15.76 -8.16 8.74
C ALA A 89 14.95 -9.32 9.34
N ARG A 90 14.66 -9.20 10.64
CA ARG A 90 13.88 -10.16 11.46
C ARG A 90 12.45 -9.69 11.71
N SER A 91 12.19 -8.41 11.46
CA SER A 91 10.91 -7.75 11.64
C SER A 91 10.59 -6.91 10.42
N PHE A 92 9.30 -6.77 10.12
CA PHE A 92 8.83 -5.72 9.23
C PHE A 92 7.55 -5.10 9.77
N ALA A 93 7.36 -3.81 9.48
CA ALA A 93 6.16 -3.08 9.83
C ALA A 93 5.57 -2.43 8.58
N VAL A 94 4.24 -2.31 8.54
CA VAL A 94 3.52 -1.63 7.45
C VAL A 94 2.76 -0.45 8.05
N VAL A 95 2.99 0.73 7.50
CA VAL A 95 2.30 1.96 7.88
C VAL A 95 1.69 2.64 6.67
N THR A 96 0.76 3.55 6.93
CA THR A 96 0.22 4.48 5.94
C THR A 96 0.70 5.89 6.25
N ALA A 97 1.13 6.63 5.24
CA ALA A 97 1.37 8.08 5.39
C ALA A 97 0.07 8.90 5.26
N HIS A 98 -1.04 8.25 4.91
CA HIS A 98 -2.33 8.91 4.72
C HIS A 98 -2.96 9.25 6.07
N GLN A 99 -3.36 10.52 6.21
CA GLN A 99 -4.14 11.03 7.33
C GLN A 99 -5.54 10.41 7.26
N ALA A 100 -5.82 9.43 8.12
CA ALA A 100 -7.13 8.77 8.19
C ALA A 100 -7.71 8.77 9.61
N GLY A 101 -7.19 9.60 10.50
CA GLY A 101 -7.83 9.91 11.78
C GLY A 101 -8.95 10.94 11.61
N PRO A 102 -9.99 10.92 12.46
CA PRO A 102 -11.08 11.91 12.46
C PRO A 102 -10.59 13.36 12.60
N ASP A 103 -9.39 13.57 13.14
CA ASP A 103 -8.79 14.88 13.37
C ASP A 103 -7.64 15.23 12.41
N GLY A 104 -7.44 14.44 11.35
CA GLY A 104 -6.33 14.66 10.40
C GLY A 104 -4.95 14.36 10.99
N GLU A 105 -4.89 13.67 12.13
CA GLU A 105 -3.64 13.29 12.79
C GLU A 105 -2.79 12.39 11.88
N THR A 106 -1.50 12.69 11.83
CA THR A 106 -0.50 11.84 11.22
C THR A 106 -0.22 10.65 12.13
N ALA A 107 -0.02 9.46 11.55
CA ALA A 107 0.37 8.30 12.33
C ALA A 107 1.72 8.59 13.02
N ASP A 108 1.78 8.45 14.35
CA ASP A 108 3.04 8.55 15.08
C ASP A 108 3.95 7.37 14.71
N LEU A 109 5.01 7.66 13.96
CA LEU A 109 5.92 6.63 13.47
C LEU A 109 6.97 6.21 14.51
N ARG A 110 7.05 6.84 15.69
CA ARG A 110 8.06 6.51 16.70
C ARG A 110 8.01 5.04 17.12
N GLY A 111 6.79 4.49 17.26
CA GLY A 111 6.60 3.09 17.66
C GLY A 111 7.07 2.05 16.64
N VAL A 112 7.26 2.45 15.36
CA VAL A 112 7.66 1.55 14.28
C VAL A 112 9.03 1.88 13.69
N ALA A 113 9.67 2.98 14.13
CA ALA A 113 10.94 3.44 13.58
C ALA A 113 12.06 2.39 13.70
N GLY A 114 12.01 1.54 14.73
CA GLY A 114 12.95 0.46 14.98
C GLY A 114 12.69 -0.85 14.22
N ALA A 115 11.63 -0.96 13.39
CA ALA A 115 11.43 -2.14 12.56
C ALA A 115 12.57 -2.28 11.53
N ASP A 116 13.11 -3.48 11.35
CA ASP A 116 14.24 -3.71 10.43
C ASP A 116 13.89 -3.28 9.00
N THR A 117 12.70 -3.68 8.54
CA THR A 117 12.09 -3.22 7.28
C THR A 117 10.80 -2.46 7.58
N LEU A 118 10.70 -1.22 7.10
CA LEU A 118 9.48 -0.43 7.17
C LEU A 118 8.89 -0.26 5.77
N ILE A 119 7.61 -0.59 5.63
CA ILE A 119 6.83 -0.41 4.41
C ILE A 119 5.86 0.76 4.61
N VAL A 120 5.91 1.73 3.71
CA VAL A 120 5.03 2.90 3.73
C VAL A 120 4.09 2.82 2.53
N LEU A 121 2.82 2.59 2.82
CA LEU A 121 1.73 2.62 1.85
C LEU A 121 1.11 4.02 1.77
N MET A 122 0.51 4.35 0.62
CA MET A 122 -0.15 5.64 0.39
C MET A 122 0.78 6.83 0.72
N GLY A 123 2.08 6.63 0.48
CA GLY A 123 3.16 7.49 0.96
C GLY A 123 3.42 8.74 0.15
N ARG A 124 2.95 8.82 -1.11
CA ARG A 124 3.45 9.77 -2.11
C ARG A 124 3.46 11.22 -1.63
N ALA A 125 2.31 11.74 -1.18
CA ALA A 125 2.20 13.13 -0.74
C ALA A 125 2.85 13.41 0.63
N GLY A 126 3.01 12.39 1.47
CA GLY A 126 3.50 12.51 2.85
C GLY A 126 4.94 12.03 3.05
N LEU A 127 5.65 11.61 1.99
CA LEU A 127 6.91 10.89 2.12
C LEU A 127 8.00 11.74 2.80
N ALA A 128 8.08 13.03 2.49
CA ALA A 128 9.02 13.94 3.15
C ALA A 128 8.77 14.05 4.67
N ASP A 129 7.50 14.01 5.09
CA ASP A 129 7.16 14.03 6.53
C ASP A 129 7.51 12.71 7.22
N VAL A 130 7.21 11.58 6.57
CA VAL A 130 7.60 10.25 7.03
C VAL A 130 9.12 10.17 7.26
N VAL A 131 9.91 10.65 6.29
CA VAL A 131 11.38 10.70 6.40
C VAL A 131 11.81 11.50 7.64
N ARG A 132 11.27 12.72 7.81
CA ARG A 132 11.59 13.57 8.97
C ARG A 132 11.26 12.88 10.29
N GLN A 133 10.08 12.28 10.41
CA GLN A 133 9.65 11.60 11.63
C GLN A 133 10.55 10.41 11.96
N LEU A 134 10.94 9.61 10.97
CA LEU A 134 11.80 8.44 11.19
C LEU A 134 13.21 8.84 11.63
N ILE A 135 13.78 9.88 11.01
CA ILE A 135 15.09 10.42 11.40
C ILE A 135 15.01 11.01 12.83
N ALA A 136 13.96 11.77 13.13
CA ALA A 136 13.74 12.32 14.47
C ALA A 136 13.55 11.22 15.54
N ALA A 137 13.00 10.06 15.15
CA ALA A 137 12.88 8.88 15.99
C ALA A 137 14.18 8.05 16.09
N GLY A 138 15.29 8.52 15.50
CA GLY A 138 16.63 7.90 15.63
C GLY A 138 16.99 6.92 14.53
N ARG A 139 16.21 6.81 13.45
CA ARG A 139 16.58 5.98 12.30
C ARG A 139 17.70 6.64 11.50
N ASP A 140 18.72 5.87 11.14
CA ASP A 140 19.89 6.38 10.43
C ASP A 140 19.51 7.01 9.08
N PRO A 141 19.82 8.30 8.81
CA PRO A 141 19.57 8.97 7.54
C PRO A 141 20.16 8.26 6.31
N VAL A 142 21.23 7.46 6.47
CA VAL A 142 21.83 6.70 5.36
C VAL A 142 21.21 5.32 5.14
N THR A 143 20.19 4.94 5.92
CA THR A 143 19.47 3.67 5.76
C THR A 143 18.99 3.51 4.31
N PRO A 144 19.24 2.37 3.65
CA PRO A 144 18.77 2.13 2.29
C PRO A 144 17.24 2.22 2.18
N ALA A 145 16.75 2.80 1.09
CA ALA A 145 15.33 2.91 0.79
C ALA A 145 15.06 2.74 -0.72
N ALA A 146 13.85 2.29 -1.04
CA ALA A 146 13.35 2.19 -2.40
C ALA A 146 11.88 2.59 -2.48
N ALA A 147 11.50 3.33 -3.52
CA ALA A 147 10.13 3.65 -3.86
C ALA A 147 9.74 2.92 -5.15
N VAL A 148 8.63 2.19 -5.11
CA VAL A 148 8.13 1.37 -6.22
C VAL A 148 6.76 1.90 -6.62
N GLN A 149 6.65 2.45 -7.82
CA GLN A 149 5.40 2.88 -8.43
C GLN A 149 4.82 1.76 -9.29
N SER A 150 3.48 1.65 -9.31
CA SER A 150 2.74 0.78 -10.24
C SER A 150 3.29 -0.65 -10.31
N ALA A 151 3.64 -1.20 -9.14
CA ALA A 151 4.26 -2.51 -9.00
C ALA A 151 3.50 -3.60 -9.75
N THR A 152 4.21 -4.58 -10.32
CA THR A 152 3.69 -5.72 -11.09
C THR A 152 2.96 -5.36 -12.40
N THR A 153 3.03 -4.10 -12.84
CA THR A 153 2.47 -3.65 -14.12
C THR A 153 3.58 -3.26 -15.09
N ALA A 154 3.24 -3.12 -16.38
CA ALA A 154 4.16 -2.60 -17.39
C ALA A 154 4.64 -1.16 -17.10
N ALA A 155 3.91 -0.41 -16.27
CA ALA A 155 4.26 0.95 -15.87
C ALA A 155 5.12 0.98 -14.58
N GLN A 156 5.65 -0.16 -14.13
CA GLN A 156 6.45 -0.22 -12.90
C GLN A 156 7.70 0.65 -13.01
N ARG A 157 7.94 1.49 -11.99
CA ARG A 157 9.13 2.33 -11.87
C ARG A 157 9.70 2.20 -10.47
N VAL A 158 11.02 2.17 -10.35
CA VAL A 158 11.73 2.01 -9.08
C VAL A 158 12.76 3.11 -8.92
N THR A 159 12.68 3.85 -7.81
CA THR A 159 13.72 4.78 -7.36
C THR A 159 14.38 4.20 -6.11
N ARG A 160 15.72 4.18 -6.08
CA ARG A 160 16.50 3.75 -4.92
C ARG A 160 17.32 4.92 -4.39
N ALA A 161 17.37 5.07 -3.08
CA ALA A 161 18.07 6.17 -2.41
C ALA A 161 18.37 5.80 -0.94
N THR A 162 18.80 6.78 -0.15
CA THR A 162 18.81 6.66 1.31
C THR A 162 17.52 7.19 1.92
N LEU A 163 17.26 6.87 3.19
CA LEU A 163 16.15 7.44 3.96
C LEU A 163 16.10 8.97 3.82
N ALA A 164 17.24 9.64 3.96
CA ALA A 164 17.33 11.10 3.87
C ALA A 164 16.97 11.68 2.50
N THR A 165 17.11 10.90 1.43
CA THR A 165 17.04 11.41 0.04
C THR A 165 15.93 10.79 -0.79
N ILE A 166 15.22 9.79 -0.27
CA ILE A 166 14.20 9.05 -1.05
C ILE A 166 13.01 9.91 -1.45
N ALA A 167 12.62 10.91 -0.65
CA ALA A 167 11.56 11.85 -1.00
C ALA A 167 11.95 12.66 -2.25
N ASP A 168 13.04 13.43 -2.15
CA ASP A 168 13.57 14.25 -3.24
C ASP A 168 13.90 13.43 -4.48
N ALA A 169 14.45 12.22 -4.31
CA ALA A 169 14.73 11.32 -5.42
C ALA A 169 13.45 10.88 -6.14
N SER A 170 12.41 10.54 -5.38
CA SER A 170 11.13 10.12 -5.96
C SER A 170 10.39 11.28 -6.63
N GLU A 171 10.61 12.53 -6.19
CA GLU A 171 10.08 13.73 -6.84
C GLU A 171 10.83 14.06 -8.13
N ARG A 172 12.16 14.11 -8.07
CA ARG A 172 13.03 14.34 -9.24
C ARG A 172 12.79 13.31 -10.33
N ASP A 173 12.63 12.05 -9.96
CA ASP A 173 12.36 10.96 -10.90
C ASP A 173 10.88 10.97 -11.35
N GLY A 174 10.03 11.84 -10.81
CA GLY A 174 8.64 12.00 -11.24
C GLY A 174 7.78 10.77 -10.98
N LEU A 175 7.96 10.10 -9.84
CA LEU A 175 7.08 8.99 -9.45
C LEU A 175 5.66 9.52 -9.15
N GLU A 176 4.66 8.67 -9.23
CA GLU A 176 3.26 9.00 -8.94
C GLU A 176 2.59 7.90 -8.12
N SER A 177 1.40 8.19 -7.59
CA SER A 177 0.57 7.16 -6.97
C SER A 177 -0.01 6.22 -8.04
N PRO A 178 -0.18 4.92 -7.76
CA PRO A 178 0.12 4.23 -6.50
C PRO A 178 1.62 3.94 -6.34
N MET A 179 2.16 4.22 -5.14
CA MET A 179 3.57 4.06 -4.79
C MET A 179 3.72 3.42 -3.41
N VAL A 180 4.66 2.49 -3.28
CA VAL A 180 5.07 1.85 -2.02
C VAL A 180 6.52 2.20 -1.73
N THR A 181 6.83 2.64 -0.51
CA THR A 181 8.22 2.88 -0.09
C THR A 181 8.67 1.79 0.87
N VAL A 182 9.88 1.29 0.67
CA VAL A 182 10.57 0.30 1.49
C VAL A 182 11.78 0.96 2.11
N ILE A 183 11.95 0.85 3.42
CA ILE A 183 13.07 1.46 4.16
C ILE A 183 13.70 0.36 5.03
N GLY A 184 15.00 0.13 4.90
CA GLY A 184 15.72 -0.90 5.63
C GLY A 184 16.86 -1.50 4.82
N ALA A 185 17.76 -2.22 5.49
CA ALA A 185 18.93 -2.82 4.85
C ALA A 185 18.56 -3.78 3.69
N VAL A 186 17.36 -4.35 3.69
CA VAL A 186 16.88 -5.16 2.56
C VAL A 186 16.80 -4.39 1.24
N ALA A 187 16.62 -3.05 1.27
CA ALA A 187 16.55 -2.23 0.07
C ALA A 187 17.90 -2.03 -0.63
N SER A 188 19.02 -2.41 -0.01
CA SER A 188 20.34 -2.47 -0.68
C SER A 188 20.69 -3.86 -1.19
N LEU A 189 19.88 -4.89 -0.92
CA LEU A 189 20.10 -6.21 -1.48
C LEU A 189 20.05 -6.13 -3.00
N ALA A 190 21.01 -6.79 -3.66
CA ALA A 190 21.05 -6.92 -5.11
C ALA A 190 19.71 -7.44 -5.62
N ASP A 191 19.32 -7.00 -6.82
CA ASP A 191 18.06 -7.39 -7.46
C ASP A 191 17.93 -8.92 -7.51
N LEU A 192 17.20 -9.48 -6.53
CA LEU A 192 16.93 -10.91 -6.47
C LEU A 192 15.93 -11.33 -7.56
N GLY A 193 15.33 -10.35 -8.26
CA GLY A 193 14.33 -10.50 -9.30
C GLY A 193 14.88 -10.35 -10.71
N GLY A 194 16.15 -10.71 -10.93
CA GLY A 194 16.77 -10.73 -12.27
C GLY A 194 15.77 -11.26 -13.32
N ALA A 195 15.36 -10.36 -14.21
CA ALA A 195 14.40 -10.56 -15.31
C ALA A 195 12.91 -10.77 -14.91
N MET A 196 12.24 -9.73 -14.39
CA MET A 196 10.84 -9.44 -14.78
C MET A 196 10.78 -8.54 -16.04
N ALA A 197 11.83 -8.56 -16.86
CA ALA A 197 11.79 -7.96 -18.19
C ALA A 197 10.83 -8.80 -19.06
N GLU A 198 9.79 -8.12 -19.57
CA GLU A 198 8.88 -8.57 -20.62
C GLU A 198 7.82 -9.62 -20.23
N LEU A 199 6.82 -9.19 -19.46
CA LEU A 199 5.47 -9.73 -19.67
C LEU A 199 4.89 -9.04 -20.92
N PRO A 200 4.54 -9.78 -21.99
CA PRO A 200 3.91 -9.17 -23.16
C PRO A 200 2.57 -8.56 -22.74
N ALA A 201 2.28 -7.37 -23.27
CA ALA A 201 0.99 -6.72 -23.09
C ALA A 201 -0.12 -7.65 -23.60
N ALA A 202 -1.13 -7.90 -22.76
CA ALA A 202 -2.36 -8.61 -23.14
C ALA A 202 -3.35 -7.68 -23.83
#